data_AF-A0AAV5SPT5-F1
#
_entry.id   AF-A0AAV5SPT5-F1
#
_cell.length_a   1.000
_cell.length_b   1.000
_cell.length_c   1.000
_cell.angle_alpha   90.00
_cell.angle_beta   90.00
_cell.angle_gamma   90.00
#
_symmetry.space_group_name_H-M   'P 1'
#
loop_
_entity.id
_entity.type
_entity.pdbx_description
1 polymer ?
#
loop_
_entity_poly.entity_id
_entity_poly.type
_entity_poly.pdbx_seq_one_letter_code
_entity_poly.pdbx_strand_id
1 'polypeptide(L)'
;QMSVKAKHFYRRALPDSCVDFASPEGKKLFTEALLEGNASIFFKLSSQFRTQDDPAFCGLSSLVMILNALEVDPGKVFNDYYPVKPRKVWMAPWRFYHETMLDCCVPVENIKKVGLTLAQVSCLASCNRLNSELHHAAENEDSISSFRRDVLRSVRGDDVVLLASYNRAILTQTGTGHFSPVAAYHAASDKVLLLDVARFKYPPHWVDLRLFHASMCSVDKASDKSRGYLNLSLVPNTRPLLMFGLRASIVSSEPQFAISLAAWNKFLSEPPLEDESEELTLACRRFSQCFTDFAISCKPSESLCPKQCTDVETCTLEAVKSITTELRATTPAKLLLSSSVAALLFAFPFDADTTITPRASRLISLLDVERKSFSIDTLNEIDLLRQQIATVICTCKLPLKFD
;
A
#
# COMPACT_ATOMS: atom_id res chain seq x y z
N GLN A 1 -46.29 27.81 -4.31
CA GLN A 1 -45.36 26.75 -3.87
C GLN A 1 -44.13 26.78 -4.77
N MET A 2 -43.01 27.36 -4.32
CA MET A 2 -41.75 27.22 -5.05
C MET A 2 -41.22 25.81 -4.80
N SER A 3 -41.19 24.98 -5.84
CA SER A 3 -40.50 23.70 -5.82
C SER A 3 -39.01 23.97 -5.61
N VAL A 4 -38.53 23.77 -4.38
CA VAL A 4 -37.09 23.74 -4.10
C VAL A 4 -36.57 22.45 -4.71
N LYS A 5 -36.20 22.48 -5.99
CA LYS A 5 -35.46 21.38 -6.62
C LYS A 5 -34.21 21.17 -5.79
N ALA A 6 -34.05 19.97 -5.24
CA ALA A 6 -32.81 19.57 -4.58
C ALA A 6 -31.64 19.82 -5.53
N LYS A 7 -30.68 20.67 -5.14
CA LYS A 7 -29.44 20.87 -5.89
C LYS A 7 -28.62 19.59 -5.81
N HIS A 8 -28.81 18.67 -6.75
CA HIS A 8 -27.99 17.45 -6.82
C HIS A 8 -26.59 17.76 -7.35
N PHE A 9 -25.65 16.87 -7.04
CA PHE A 9 -24.28 16.91 -7.54
C PHE A 9 -24.05 15.90 -8.67
N TYR A 10 -25.07 15.17 -9.09
CA TYR A 10 -24.96 14.18 -10.16
C TYR A 10 -24.60 14.83 -11.51
N ARG A 11 -23.48 14.39 -12.11
CA ARG A 11 -22.99 14.70 -13.46
C ARG A 11 -23.21 16.15 -13.88
N ARG A 12 -22.53 17.07 -13.20
CA ARG A 12 -22.56 18.48 -13.57
C ARG A 12 -21.78 18.70 -14.87
N ALA A 13 -22.25 19.65 -15.67
CA ALA A 13 -21.50 20.11 -16.84
C ALA A 13 -20.15 20.67 -16.39
N LEU A 14 -19.09 20.28 -17.10
CA LEU A 14 -17.80 20.92 -16.95
C LEU A 14 -17.90 22.37 -17.44
N PRO A 15 -17.23 23.32 -16.77
CA PRO A 15 -17.12 24.68 -17.28
C PRO A 15 -16.18 24.75 -18.48
N ASP A 16 -16.24 25.85 -19.25
CA ASP A 16 -15.42 26.08 -20.45
C ASP A 16 -13.91 26.08 -20.19
N SER A 17 -13.48 26.23 -18.93
CA SER A 17 -12.08 26.10 -18.50
C SER A 17 -11.57 24.66 -18.52
N CYS A 18 -12.47 23.68 -18.69
CA CYS A 18 -12.19 22.25 -18.62
C CYS A 18 -12.68 21.53 -19.88
N VAL A 19 -11.86 20.62 -20.43
CA VAL A 19 -12.27 19.76 -21.56
C VAL A 19 -12.57 18.35 -21.05
N ASP A 20 -13.78 17.85 -21.30
CA ASP A 20 -14.15 16.48 -20.94
C ASP A 20 -13.22 15.47 -21.63
N PHE A 21 -12.60 14.57 -20.85
CA PHE A 21 -11.74 13.51 -21.37
C PHE A 21 -12.42 12.64 -22.43
N ALA A 22 -13.72 12.38 -22.29
CA ALA A 22 -14.48 11.53 -23.21
C ALA A 22 -14.96 12.26 -24.48
N SER A 23 -14.80 13.59 -24.55
CA SER A 23 -15.14 14.38 -25.74
C SER A 23 -14.20 14.09 -26.92
N PRO A 24 -14.56 14.44 -28.17
CA PRO A 24 -13.65 14.32 -29.30
C PRO A 24 -12.33 15.08 -29.09
N GLU A 25 -12.39 16.27 -28.50
CA GLU A 25 -11.20 17.05 -28.17
C GLU A 25 -10.38 16.37 -27.06
N GLY A 26 -11.01 15.92 -25.98
CA GLY A 26 -10.32 15.23 -24.88
C GLY A 26 -9.61 13.95 -25.31
N LYS A 27 -10.22 13.19 -26.23
CA LYS A 27 -9.62 11.99 -26.84
C LYS A 27 -8.43 12.35 -27.74
N LYS A 28 -8.53 13.44 -28.50
CA LYS A 28 -7.43 13.94 -29.32
C LYS A 28 -6.23 14.33 -28.44
N LEU A 29 -6.46 15.16 -27.41
CA LEU A 29 -5.43 15.57 -26.45
C LEU A 29 -4.74 14.35 -25.80
N PHE A 30 -5.51 13.33 -25.42
CA PHE A 30 -4.95 12.11 -24.84
C PHE A 30 -4.13 11.30 -25.83
N THR A 31 -4.61 11.18 -27.07
CA THR A 31 -3.89 10.44 -28.12
C THR A 31 -2.55 11.10 -28.42
N GLU A 32 -2.54 12.43 -28.57
CA GLU A 32 -1.32 13.22 -28.80
C GLU A 32 -0.35 13.10 -27.60
N ALA A 33 -0.86 13.29 -26.37
CA ALA A 33 -0.05 13.13 -25.16
C ALA A 33 0.53 11.72 -25.00
N LEU A 34 -0.24 10.67 -25.32
CA LEU A 34 0.21 9.29 -25.26
C LEU A 34 1.32 9.01 -26.29
N LEU A 35 1.17 9.49 -27.52
CA LEU A 35 2.19 9.34 -28.57
C LEU A 35 3.48 10.09 -28.24
N GLU A 36 3.40 11.19 -27.48
CA GLU A 36 4.56 11.93 -26.95
C GLU A 36 5.19 11.28 -25.71
N GLY A 37 4.63 10.16 -25.21
CA GLY A 37 5.08 9.50 -23.98
C GLY A 37 4.68 10.24 -22.69
N ASN A 38 3.80 11.24 -22.76
CA ASN A 38 3.36 12.07 -21.63
C ASN A 38 2.10 11.52 -20.95
N ALA A 39 1.85 10.21 -21.02
CA ALA A 39 0.67 9.55 -20.43
C ALA A 39 0.93 8.11 -19.97
N SER A 40 2.18 7.72 -19.69
CA SER A 40 2.55 6.37 -19.26
C SER A 40 1.87 5.96 -17.95
N ILE A 41 1.87 6.85 -16.95
CA ILE A 41 1.27 6.59 -15.62
C ILE A 41 -0.25 6.39 -15.69
N PHE A 42 -0.90 6.91 -16.74
CA PHE A 42 -2.34 6.81 -16.93
C PHE A 42 -2.81 5.36 -16.85
N PHE A 43 -2.09 4.40 -17.46
CA PHE A 43 -2.52 3.00 -17.50
C PHE A 43 -2.59 2.37 -16.10
N LYS A 44 -1.60 2.67 -15.24
CA LYS A 44 -1.60 2.20 -13.84
C LYS A 44 -2.74 2.87 -13.07
N LEU A 45 -2.90 4.19 -13.18
CA LEU A 45 -3.95 4.91 -12.47
C LEU A 45 -5.38 4.57 -12.94
N SER A 46 -5.59 4.41 -14.25
CA SER A 46 -6.89 4.08 -14.82
C SER A 46 -7.37 2.71 -14.35
N SER A 47 -6.44 1.76 -14.18
CA SER A 47 -6.71 0.43 -13.65
C SER A 47 -7.19 0.45 -12.19
N GLN A 48 -6.88 1.52 -11.45
CA GLN A 48 -7.30 1.71 -10.06
C GLN A 48 -8.42 2.74 -9.89
N PHE A 49 -8.93 3.31 -10.99
CA PHE A 49 -9.79 4.48 -10.91
C PHE A 49 -11.14 4.16 -10.26
N ARG A 50 -11.43 4.88 -9.18
CA ARG A 50 -12.58 4.63 -8.30
C ARG A 50 -13.31 5.91 -7.92
N THR A 51 -14.56 5.77 -7.51
CA THR A 51 -15.35 6.86 -6.95
C THR A 51 -15.04 6.99 -5.48
N GLN A 52 -14.94 8.22 -4.95
CA GLN A 52 -14.81 8.43 -3.52
C GLN A 52 -16.06 7.93 -2.76
N ASP A 53 -15.85 7.16 -1.69
CA ASP A 53 -16.94 6.51 -0.93
C ASP A 53 -17.75 7.51 -0.09
N ASP A 54 -17.16 8.67 0.21
CA ASP A 54 -17.78 9.75 0.97
C ASP A 54 -17.43 11.10 0.33
N PRO A 55 -18.31 12.12 0.36
CA PRO A 55 -18.01 13.46 -0.14
C PRO A 55 -16.71 14.10 0.41
N ALA A 56 -16.27 13.75 1.62
CA ALA A 56 -15.04 14.26 2.22
C ALA A 56 -13.79 13.43 1.86
N PHE A 57 -13.93 12.31 1.17
CA PHE A 57 -12.87 11.30 0.99
C PHE A 57 -11.97 11.50 -0.22
N CYS A 58 -12.10 12.59 -0.98
CA CYS A 58 -11.27 12.81 -2.18
C CYS A 58 -9.75 12.59 -1.98
N GLY A 59 -9.20 12.99 -0.82
CA GLY A 59 -7.80 12.71 -0.46
C GLY A 59 -7.50 11.23 -0.21
N LEU A 60 -8.38 10.52 0.52
CA LEU A 60 -8.25 9.08 0.76
C LEU A 60 -8.38 8.28 -0.54
N SER A 61 -9.39 8.59 -1.34
CA SER A 61 -9.66 7.89 -2.59
C SER A 61 -8.51 8.04 -3.58
N SER A 62 -7.96 9.25 -3.68
CA SER A 62 -6.79 9.51 -4.53
C SER A 62 -5.56 8.77 -4.03
N LEU A 63 -5.30 8.77 -2.72
CA LEU A 63 -4.16 8.05 -2.14
C LEU A 63 -4.29 6.53 -2.31
N VAL A 64 -5.49 5.95 -2.16
CA VAL A 64 -5.76 4.53 -2.44
C VAL A 64 -5.47 4.19 -3.90
N MET A 65 -5.90 5.03 -4.85
CA MET A 65 -5.56 4.83 -6.26
C MET A 65 -4.06 4.76 -6.47
N ILE A 66 -3.32 5.66 -5.83
CA ILE A 66 -1.85 5.76 -5.96
C ILE A 66 -1.16 4.57 -5.31
N LEU A 67 -1.55 4.19 -4.10
CA LEU A 67 -1.00 3.04 -3.38
C LEU A 67 -1.15 1.75 -4.20
N ASN A 68 -2.34 1.50 -4.75
CA ASN A 68 -2.59 0.34 -5.58
C ASN A 68 -1.89 0.44 -6.95
N ALA A 69 -1.80 1.64 -7.55
CA ALA A 69 -1.13 1.85 -8.83
C ALA A 69 0.40 1.64 -8.73
N LEU A 70 0.98 1.97 -7.58
CA LEU A 70 2.39 1.72 -7.27
C LEU A 70 2.65 0.32 -6.70
N GLU A 71 1.61 -0.52 -6.64
CA GLU A 71 1.66 -1.91 -6.17
C GLU A 71 2.20 -2.02 -4.74
N VAL A 72 1.79 -1.09 -3.87
CA VAL A 72 2.16 -1.11 -2.46
C VAL A 72 1.37 -2.23 -1.77
N ASP A 73 2.07 -3.13 -1.10
CA ASP A 73 1.43 -4.15 -0.28
C ASP A 73 0.88 -3.51 1.02
N PRO A 74 -0.44 -3.59 1.30
CA PRO A 74 -1.03 -3.11 2.54
C PRO A 74 -0.59 -3.84 3.82
N GLY A 75 0.23 -4.89 3.70
CA GLY A 75 0.72 -5.68 4.82
C GLY A 75 1.31 -4.87 6.00
N LYS A 76 1.17 -5.40 7.22
CA LYS A 76 1.78 -4.87 8.45
C LYS A 76 3.32 -4.83 8.35
N VAL A 77 3.92 -3.73 8.75
CA VAL A 77 5.33 -3.70 9.18
C VAL A 77 5.32 -3.59 10.70
N PHE A 78 5.99 -4.52 11.38
CA PHE A 78 6.43 -4.27 12.74
C PHE A 78 7.67 -3.39 12.63
N ASN A 79 7.57 -2.12 13.00
CA ASN A 79 8.74 -1.32 13.32
C ASN A 79 8.63 -0.98 14.81
N ASP A 80 9.72 -1.22 15.56
CA ASP A 80 9.87 -0.99 17.00
C ASP A 80 9.52 0.46 17.43
N TYR A 81 9.37 1.37 16.47
CA TYR A 81 9.12 2.80 16.71
C TYR A 81 7.64 3.20 16.90
N TYR A 82 6.66 2.33 16.60
CA TYR A 82 5.23 2.68 16.78
C TYR A 82 4.42 1.56 17.44
N PRO A 83 3.70 1.82 18.56
CA PRO A 83 2.82 0.83 19.18
C PRO A 83 1.68 0.45 18.20
N VAL A 84 1.68 -0.83 17.83
CA VAL A 84 1.02 -1.38 16.64
C VAL A 84 -0.49 -1.52 16.86
N LYS A 85 -1.30 -0.65 16.23
CA LYS A 85 -2.67 -1.05 15.86
C LYS A 85 -2.59 -2.05 14.71
N PRO A 86 -3.31 -3.19 14.75
CA PRO A 86 -3.35 -4.11 13.62
C PRO A 86 -3.94 -3.38 12.41
N ARG A 87 -3.12 -3.09 11.40
CA ARG A 87 -3.63 -2.54 10.13
C ARG A 87 -4.55 -3.55 9.46
N LYS A 88 -5.70 -3.05 9.01
CA LYS A 88 -6.78 -3.83 8.41
C LYS A 88 -6.38 -4.24 7.00
N VAL A 89 -6.36 -5.54 6.70
CA VAL A 89 -6.42 -6.02 5.30
C VAL A 89 -7.88 -5.85 4.86
N TRP A 90 -8.15 -5.35 3.64
CA TRP A 90 -9.50 -5.05 3.19
C TRP A 90 -10.46 -6.25 3.36
N MET A 91 -10.06 -7.41 2.82
CA MET A 91 -10.68 -8.72 3.06
C MET A 91 -9.60 -9.77 2.87
N ALA A 92 -9.15 -10.49 3.89
CA ALA A 92 -8.12 -11.50 3.68
C ALA A 92 -8.69 -12.72 2.91
N PRO A 93 -7.97 -13.32 1.93
CA PRO A 93 -6.57 -13.10 1.56
C PRO A 93 -6.31 -11.97 0.54
N TRP A 94 -7.33 -11.22 0.13
CA TRP A 94 -7.24 -10.13 -0.85
C TRP A 94 -6.53 -8.88 -0.26
N ARG A 95 -5.24 -8.78 -0.57
CA ARG A 95 -4.37 -7.65 -0.20
C ARG A 95 -4.53 -6.51 -1.19
N PHE A 96 -5.35 -5.53 -0.82
CA PHE A 96 -5.59 -4.35 -1.63
C PHE A 96 -5.93 -3.17 -0.74
N TYR A 97 -5.51 -1.95 -1.12
CA TYR A 97 -5.85 -0.76 -0.34
C TYR A 97 -7.30 -0.34 -0.57
N HIS A 98 -7.95 0.02 0.55
CA HIS A 98 -9.27 0.61 0.60
C HIS A 98 -9.26 1.83 1.53
N GLU A 99 -10.20 2.76 1.34
CA GLU A 99 -10.20 4.06 2.04
C GLU A 99 -10.26 3.91 3.57
N THR A 100 -10.98 2.89 4.03
CA THR A 100 -11.16 2.56 5.44
C THR A 100 -9.89 2.07 6.15
N MET A 101 -8.80 1.86 5.40
CA MET A 101 -7.49 1.41 5.91
C MET A 101 -6.54 2.57 6.21
N LEU A 102 -6.85 3.79 5.77
CA LEU A 102 -5.97 4.95 5.86
C LEU A 102 -6.32 5.81 7.10
N ASP A 103 -6.06 5.26 8.30
CA ASP A 103 -6.44 5.86 9.59
C ASP A 103 -5.26 6.17 10.53
N CYS A 104 -4.02 6.05 10.05
CA CYS A 104 -2.82 6.12 10.89
C CYS A 104 -2.44 7.53 11.38
N CYS A 105 -2.78 8.59 10.63
CA CYS A 105 -2.48 9.97 11.01
C CYS A 105 -3.71 10.74 11.49
N VAL A 106 -4.88 10.40 10.96
CA VAL A 106 -6.15 11.06 11.26
C VAL A 106 -7.24 9.98 11.29
N PRO A 107 -8.06 9.89 12.35
CA PRO A 107 -9.19 8.96 12.37
C PRO A 107 -10.16 9.21 11.22
N VAL A 108 -10.63 8.15 10.57
CA VAL A 108 -11.54 8.22 9.41
C VAL A 108 -12.82 9.01 9.73
N GLU A 109 -13.31 8.91 10.96
CA GLU A 109 -14.48 9.63 11.47
C GLU A 109 -14.27 11.16 11.47
N ASN A 110 -13.04 11.62 11.67
CA ASN A 110 -12.70 13.04 11.57
C ASN A 110 -12.57 13.45 10.10
N ILE A 111 -11.99 12.59 9.27
CA ILE A 111 -11.87 12.81 7.81
C ILE A 111 -13.26 13.03 7.19
N LYS A 112 -14.26 12.22 7.57
CA LYS A 112 -15.65 12.38 7.09
C LYS A 112 -16.26 13.75 7.36
N LYS A 113 -15.81 14.43 8.43
CA LYS A 113 -16.37 15.72 8.84
C LYS A 113 -15.71 16.91 8.13
N VAL A 114 -14.38 16.86 7.98
CA VAL A 114 -13.61 18.05 7.56
C VAL A 114 -12.67 17.81 6.37
N GLY A 115 -12.58 16.59 5.86
CA GLY A 115 -11.63 16.21 4.83
C GLY A 115 -10.20 16.10 5.37
N LEU A 116 -9.22 16.31 4.48
CA LEU A 116 -7.79 16.23 4.78
C LEU A 116 -7.06 17.48 4.27
N THR A 117 -6.06 17.93 5.02
CA THR A 117 -5.06 18.91 4.55
C THR A 117 -3.97 18.21 3.73
N LEU A 118 -3.22 18.97 2.92
CA LEU A 118 -2.11 18.42 2.12
C LEU A 118 -1.06 17.70 2.99
N ALA A 119 -0.75 18.26 4.17
CA ALA A 119 0.19 17.67 5.12
C ALA A 119 -0.33 16.35 5.72
N GLN A 120 -1.65 16.24 5.98
CA GLN A 120 -2.25 15.00 6.47
C GLN A 120 -2.24 13.91 5.39
N VAL A 121 -2.48 14.25 4.12
CA VAL A 121 -2.35 13.29 3.02
C VAL A 121 -0.90 12.81 2.88
N SER A 122 0.08 13.72 3.00
CA SER A 122 1.50 13.36 3.01
C SER A 122 1.85 12.39 4.16
N CYS A 123 1.36 12.65 5.37
CA CYS A 123 1.54 11.73 6.51
C CYS A 123 0.94 10.36 6.22
N LEU A 124 -0.30 10.30 5.70
CA LEU A 124 -0.95 9.03 5.36
C LEU A 124 -0.17 8.26 4.28
N ALA A 125 0.37 8.94 3.28
CA ALA A 125 1.22 8.36 2.25
C ALA A 125 2.50 7.75 2.86
N SER A 126 3.24 8.52 3.67
CA SER A 126 4.47 8.05 4.33
C SER A 126 4.23 6.89 5.28
N CYS A 127 3.16 6.94 6.05
CA CYS A 127 2.78 5.82 6.90
C CYS A 127 2.48 4.55 6.09
N ASN A 128 2.12 4.67 4.81
CA ASN A 128 1.81 3.55 3.92
C ASN A 128 2.91 3.33 2.87
N ARG A 129 4.18 3.43 3.28
CA ARG A 129 5.38 3.06 2.50
C ARG A 129 5.58 3.85 1.22
N LEU A 130 5.03 5.05 1.12
CA LEU A 130 5.36 5.98 0.05
C LEU A 130 6.38 7.02 0.54
N ASN A 131 7.41 7.28 -0.26
CA ASN A 131 8.11 8.55 -0.16
C ASN A 131 7.13 9.66 -0.58
N SER A 132 7.12 10.77 0.16
CA SER A 132 6.17 11.86 -0.05
C SER A 132 6.90 13.20 -0.04
N GLU A 133 7.09 13.76 -1.22
CA GLU A 133 7.66 15.10 -1.39
C GLU A 133 6.53 16.11 -1.50
N LEU A 134 6.38 16.95 -0.47
CA LEU A 134 5.30 17.92 -0.37
C LEU A 134 5.74 19.27 -0.91
N HIS A 135 4.99 19.79 -1.88
CA HIS A 135 5.22 21.11 -2.48
C HIS A 135 4.00 22.00 -2.28
N HIS A 136 4.17 23.09 -1.53
CA HIS A 136 3.18 24.17 -1.47
C HIS A 136 3.31 25.07 -2.70
N ALA A 137 2.19 25.44 -3.31
CA ALA A 137 2.17 26.32 -4.48
C ALA A 137 2.37 27.79 -4.06
N ALA A 138 3.05 28.55 -4.91
CA ALA A 138 3.27 29.98 -4.74
C ALA A 138 3.08 30.72 -6.07
N GLU A 139 2.57 31.95 -6.03
CA GLU A 139 2.26 32.75 -7.23
C GLU A 139 3.53 33.34 -7.86
N ASN A 140 4.39 32.49 -8.43
CA ASN A 140 5.59 32.89 -9.16
C ASN A 140 5.96 31.87 -10.26
N GLU A 141 6.74 32.32 -11.25
CA GLU A 141 7.13 31.49 -12.41
C GLU A 141 8.03 30.30 -12.02
N ASP A 142 8.83 30.42 -10.97
CA ASP A 142 9.68 29.32 -10.48
C ASP A 142 8.83 28.15 -9.96
N SER A 143 7.73 28.46 -9.26
CA SER A 143 6.77 27.47 -8.78
C SER A 143 6.03 26.78 -9.93
N ILE A 144 5.58 27.54 -10.94
CA ILE A 144 4.93 26.99 -12.15
C ILE A 144 5.90 26.10 -12.93
N SER A 145 7.15 26.55 -13.10
CA SER A 145 8.18 25.82 -13.83
C SER A 145 8.55 24.52 -13.12
N SER A 146 8.70 24.56 -11.80
CA SER A 146 8.93 23.36 -10.97
C SER A 146 7.75 22.39 -11.06
N PHE A 147 6.52 22.90 -10.96
CA PHE A 147 5.32 22.09 -11.11
C PHE A 147 5.23 21.40 -12.47
N ARG A 148 5.51 22.11 -13.58
CA ARG A 148 5.50 21.50 -14.92
C ARG A 148 6.55 20.39 -15.06
N ARG A 149 7.75 20.58 -14.49
CA ARG A 149 8.78 19.55 -14.47
C ARG A 149 8.32 18.30 -13.72
N ASP A 150 7.67 18.47 -12.57
CA ASP A 150 7.23 17.36 -11.74
C ASP A 150 6.02 16.62 -12.35
N VAL A 151 5.10 17.36 -12.99
CA VAL A 151 4.05 16.78 -13.85
C VAL A 151 4.69 15.90 -14.92
N LEU A 152 5.67 16.41 -15.67
CA LEU A 152 6.35 15.64 -16.72
C LEU A 152 7.06 14.40 -16.17
N ARG A 153 7.75 14.50 -15.02
CA ARG A 153 8.39 13.35 -14.36
C ARG A 153 7.38 12.27 -14.02
N SER A 154 6.23 12.67 -13.46
CA SER A 154 5.18 11.74 -13.07
C SER A 154 4.51 11.08 -14.28
N VAL A 155 4.06 11.86 -15.27
CA VAL A 155 3.23 11.31 -16.36
C VAL A 155 4.02 10.49 -17.37
N ARG A 156 5.33 10.72 -17.50
CA ARG A 156 6.22 9.94 -18.37
C ARG A 156 6.68 8.63 -17.73
N GLY A 157 6.80 8.62 -16.41
CA GLY A 157 7.24 7.46 -15.65
C GLY A 157 6.09 6.52 -15.26
N ASP A 158 6.44 5.52 -14.46
CA ASP A 158 5.50 4.53 -13.92
C ASP A 158 5.72 4.28 -12.41
N ASP A 159 6.61 5.07 -11.79
CA ASP A 159 7.16 4.93 -10.44
C ASP A 159 6.85 6.11 -9.51
N VAL A 160 6.48 7.26 -10.08
CA VAL A 160 6.12 8.49 -9.36
C VAL A 160 4.74 8.97 -9.79
N VAL A 161 3.83 9.19 -8.84
CA VAL A 161 2.51 9.79 -9.09
C VAL A 161 2.42 11.16 -8.45
N LEU A 162 2.01 12.16 -9.24
CA LEU A 162 1.67 13.49 -8.75
C LEU A 162 0.21 13.52 -8.27
N LEU A 163 0.03 13.85 -6.99
CA LEU A 163 -1.27 14.09 -6.37
C LEU A 163 -1.46 15.59 -6.10
N ALA A 164 -2.43 16.22 -6.74
CA ALA A 164 -2.71 17.64 -6.56
C ALA A 164 -3.81 17.87 -5.51
N SER A 165 -3.62 18.91 -4.70
CA SER A 165 -4.63 19.55 -3.84
C SER A 165 -4.94 20.92 -4.41
N TYR A 166 -6.20 21.16 -4.77
CA TYR A 166 -6.56 22.37 -5.51
C TYR A 166 -7.95 22.90 -5.14
N ASN A 167 -8.21 24.16 -5.48
CA ASN A 167 -9.51 24.81 -5.26
C ASN A 167 -10.35 24.81 -6.55
N ARG A 168 -11.41 24.01 -6.56
CA ARG A 168 -12.37 23.90 -7.67
C ARG A 168 -12.97 25.23 -8.10
N ALA A 169 -13.18 26.17 -7.18
CA ALA A 169 -13.79 27.46 -7.51
C ALA A 169 -12.95 28.26 -8.50
N ILE A 170 -11.62 28.13 -8.45
CA ILE A 170 -10.71 28.79 -9.41
C ILE A 170 -10.84 28.18 -10.80
N LEU A 171 -11.13 26.87 -10.88
CA LEU A 171 -11.47 26.20 -12.14
C LEU A 171 -12.92 26.44 -12.56
N THR A 172 -13.67 27.32 -11.89
CA THR A 172 -15.11 27.57 -12.08
C THR A 172 -16.00 26.33 -11.89
N GLN A 173 -15.47 25.32 -11.20
CA GLN A 173 -16.23 24.15 -10.79
C GLN A 173 -16.92 24.40 -9.45
N THR A 174 -18.09 23.78 -9.23
CA THR A 174 -18.71 23.82 -7.90
C THR A 174 -17.86 23.13 -6.84
N GLY A 175 -17.65 23.77 -5.70
CA GLY A 175 -16.92 23.23 -4.55
C GLY A 175 -15.68 24.06 -4.23
N THR A 176 -14.98 23.70 -3.16
CA THR A 176 -13.73 24.37 -2.74
C THR A 176 -12.56 23.41 -2.90
N GLY A 177 -11.94 22.93 -1.82
CA GLY A 177 -10.80 22.04 -1.86
C GLY A 177 -11.15 20.67 -2.44
N HIS A 178 -10.24 20.11 -3.25
CA HIS A 178 -10.33 18.77 -3.81
C HIS A 178 -8.94 18.16 -4.00
N PHE A 179 -8.87 16.83 -4.05
CA PHE A 179 -7.66 16.08 -4.39
C PHE A 179 -7.92 15.16 -5.57
N SER A 180 -6.99 15.09 -6.52
CA SER A 180 -7.01 14.10 -7.61
C SER A 180 -5.61 13.91 -8.21
N PRO A 181 -5.28 12.69 -8.68
CA PRO A 181 -4.02 12.45 -9.36
C PRO A 181 -3.99 13.04 -10.77
N VAL A 182 -2.82 13.46 -11.21
CA VAL A 182 -2.54 13.89 -12.59
C VAL A 182 -2.08 12.68 -13.40
N ALA A 183 -2.69 12.44 -14.55
CA ALA A 183 -2.47 11.20 -15.32
C ALA A 183 -1.84 11.40 -16.70
N ALA A 184 -1.92 12.61 -17.27
CA ALA A 184 -1.30 12.91 -18.56
C ALA A 184 -1.00 14.40 -18.69
N TYR A 185 -0.11 14.74 -19.61
CA TYR A 185 0.22 16.11 -20.00
C TYR A 185 0.23 16.25 -21.52
N HIS A 186 -0.45 17.27 -22.03
CA HIS A 186 -0.47 17.59 -23.46
C HIS A 186 0.37 18.85 -23.69
N ALA A 187 1.54 18.69 -24.32
CA ALA A 187 2.55 19.73 -24.42
C ALA A 187 2.10 20.90 -25.32
N ALA A 188 1.51 20.61 -26.48
CA ALA A 188 1.16 21.64 -27.46
C ALA A 188 0.12 22.65 -26.95
N SER A 189 -0.74 22.26 -26.01
CA SER A 189 -1.75 23.15 -25.42
C SER A 189 -1.52 23.44 -23.94
N ASP A 190 -0.38 23.02 -23.37
CA ASP A 190 -0.03 23.11 -21.94
C ASP A 190 -1.16 22.67 -20.99
N LYS A 191 -1.75 21.48 -21.24
CA LYS A 191 -2.88 20.95 -20.43
C LYS A 191 -2.49 19.71 -19.65
N VAL A 192 -3.10 19.53 -18.48
CA VAL A 192 -3.00 18.34 -17.64
C VAL A 192 -4.32 17.59 -17.55
N LEU A 193 -4.27 16.26 -17.54
CA LEU A 193 -5.44 15.40 -17.33
C LEU A 193 -5.59 15.03 -15.86
N LEU A 194 -6.73 15.39 -15.27
CA LEU A 194 -7.10 15.04 -13.89
C LEU A 194 -8.03 13.83 -13.87
N LEU A 195 -7.70 12.81 -13.08
CA LEU A 195 -8.61 11.69 -12.81
C LEU A 195 -9.48 11.99 -11.59
N ASP A 196 -10.53 12.77 -11.80
CA ASP A 196 -11.40 13.26 -10.72
C ASP A 196 -12.12 12.11 -9.99
N VAL A 197 -11.73 11.87 -8.72
CA VAL A 197 -12.34 10.82 -7.87
C VAL A 197 -13.79 11.11 -7.46
N ALA A 198 -14.26 12.35 -7.60
CA ALA A 198 -15.67 12.71 -7.44
C ALA A 198 -16.47 12.35 -8.71
N ARG A 199 -16.37 11.10 -9.16
CA ARG A 199 -16.91 10.61 -10.45
C ARG A 199 -18.42 10.73 -10.58
N PHE A 200 -19.14 10.80 -9.46
CA PHE A 200 -20.57 11.11 -9.45
C PHE A 200 -20.86 12.54 -9.91
N LYS A 201 -19.87 13.45 -9.87
CA LYS A 201 -20.01 14.88 -10.12
C LYS A 201 -19.39 15.35 -11.42
N TYR A 202 -18.11 15.05 -11.66
CA TYR A 202 -17.42 15.40 -12.90
C TYR A 202 -16.65 14.20 -13.46
N PRO A 203 -16.54 14.07 -14.79
CA PRO A 203 -15.66 13.08 -15.41
C PRO A 203 -14.18 13.51 -15.28
N PRO A 204 -13.23 12.63 -15.63
CA PRO A 204 -11.88 13.07 -15.93
C PRO A 204 -11.88 14.21 -16.94
N HIS A 205 -10.99 15.18 -16.77
CA HIS A 205 -10.99 16.39 -17.59
C HIS A 205 -9.61 17.00 -17.71
N TRP A 206 -9.39 17.69 -18.83
CA TRP A 206 -8.19 18.46 -19.09
C TRP A 206 -8.35 19.88 -18.58
N VAL A 207 -7.29 20.43 -18.01
CA VAL A 207 -7.21 21.82 -17.52
C VAL A 207 -5.90 22.45 -17.98
N ASP A 208 -5.92 23.75 -18.30
CA ASP A 208 -4.70 24.52 -18.52
C ASP A 208 -3.76 24.46 -17.30
N LEU A 209 -2.48 24.19 -17.51
CA LEU A 209 -1.51 23.96 -16.44
C LEU A 209 -1.34 25.18 -15.54
N ARG A 210 -1.31 26.39 -16.10
CA ARG A 210 -1.16 27.64 -15.33
C ARG A 210 -2.43 27.92 -14.52
N LEU A 211 -3.61 27.72 -15.10
CA LEU A 211 -4.87 27.84 -14.36
C LEU A 211 -4.97 26.79 -13.24
N PHE A 212 -4.55 25.55 -13.52
CA PHE A 212 -4.52 24.49 -12.53
C PHE A 212 -3.55 24.82 -11.39
N HIS A 213 -2.36 25.34 -11.70
CA HIS A 213 -1.41 25.80 -10.68
C HIS A 213 -1.96 26.97 -9.84
N ALA A 214 -2.60 27.96 -10.47
CA ALA A 214 -3.26 29.04 -9.74
C ALA A 214 -4.31 28.52 -8.75
N SER A 215 -5.04 27.46 -9.10
CA SER A 215 -5.99 26.83 -8.19
C SER A 215 -5.35 26.19 -6.95
N MET A 216 -4.06 25.82 -7.02
CA MET A 216 -3.26 25.32 -5.89
C MET A 216 -2.70 26.45 -5.01
N CYS A 217 -2.50 27.67 -5.53
CA CYS A 217 -1.96 28.80 -4.75
C CYS A 217 -2.92 29.28 -3.64
N SER A 218 -4.20 28.96 -3.75
CA SER A 218 -5.21 29.33 -2.75
C SER A 218 -4.94 28.74 -1.35
N VAL A 219 -5.15 29.54 -0.31
CA VAL A 219 -4.96 29.12 1.10
C VAL A 219 -6.04 28.12 1.52
N ASP A 220 -5.63 27.03 2.14
CA ASP A 220 -6.49 26.10 2.86
C ASP A 220 -6.67 26.58 4.30
N LYS A 221 -7.91 26.94 4.67
CA LYS A 221 -8.24 27.49 5.99
C LYS A 221 -7.94 26.52 7.14
N ALA A 222 -7.94 25.21 6.89
CA ALA A 222 -7.67 24.23 7.94
C ALA A 222 -6.19 24.14 8.33
N SER A 223 -5.28 24.50 7.41
CA SER A 223 -3.83 24.45 7.63
C SER A 223 -3.14 25.82 7.64
N ASP A 224 -3.86 26.87 7.22
CA ASP A 224 -3.34 28.22 7.01
C ASP A 224 -2.11 28.26 6.08
N LYS A 225 -2.05 27.31 5.14
CA LYS A 225 -1.03 27.22 4.10
C LYS A 225 -1.69 27.18 2.73
N SER A 226 -0.96 27.56 1.68
CA SER A 226 -1.43 27.31 0.31
C SER A 226 -1.65 25.81 0.10
N ARG A 227 -2.49 25.46 -0.87
CA ARG A 227 -2.54 24.08 -1.36
C ARG A 227 -1.28 23.81 -2.19
N GLY A 228 -1.31 22.80 -3.06
CA GLY A 228 -0.11 22.34 -3.74
C GLY A 228 -0.23 20.91 -4.21
N TYR A 229 0.87 20.18 -4.25
CA TYR A 229 0.90 18.81 -4.73
C TYR A 229 1.91 17.96 -3.95
N LEU A 230 1.79 16.65 -4.12
CA LEU A 230 2.73 15.66 -3.63
C LEU A 230 3.32 14.89 -4.81
N ASN A 231 4.64 14.68 -4.82
CA ASN A 231 5.24 13.61 -5.62
C ASN A 231 5.33 12.36 -4.73
N LEU A 232 4.61 11.31 -5.11
CA LEU A 232 4.50 10.07 -4.36
C LEU A 232 5.17 8.93 -5.10
N SER A 233 6.13 8.26 -4.46
CA SER A 233 6.79 7.08 -5.01
C SER A 233 6.88 6.00 -3.96
N LEU A 234 6.98 4.74 -4.36
CA LEU A 234 7.20 3.66 -3.41
C LEU A 234 8.57 3.83 -2.72
N VAL A 235 8.64 3.61 -1.41
CA VAL A 235 9.93 3.55 -0.71
C VAL A 235 10.73 2.37 -1.26
N PRO A 236 11.99 2.55 -1.69
CA PRO A 236 12.82 1.45 -2.20
C PRO A 236 12.90 0.27 -1.23
N ASN A 237 13.01 -0.94 -1.76
CA ASN A 237 13.17 -2.18 -0.98
C ASN A 237 12.04 -2.43 0.04
N THR A 238 10.80 -2.05 -0.30
CA THR A 238 9.61 -2.33 0.52
C THR A 238 8.59 -3.24 -0.18
N ARG A 239 8.86 -3.65 -1.43
CA ARG A 239 8.07 -4.66 -2.15
C ARG A 239 8.45 -6.06 -1.65
N PRO A 240 7.49 -6.88 -1.21
CA PRO A 240 7.76 -8.29 -1.02
C PRO A 240 7.91 -8.98 -2.38
N LEU A 241 8.88 -9.88 -2.46
CA LEU A 241 9.20 -10.77 -3.58
C LEU A 241 8.31 -12.02 -3.63
N LEU A 242 7.52 -12.29 -2.58
CA LEU A 242 6.59 -13.44 -2.47
C LEU A 242 7.31 -14.81 -2.57
N MET A 243 8.49 -14.91 -1.97
CA MET A 243 9.36 -16.09 -2.03
C MET A 243 8.86 -17.25 -1.19
N PHE A 244 8.28 -16.96 -0.04
CA PHE A 244 7.75 -17.96 0.88
C PHE A 244 6.26 -17.75 1.07
N GLY A 245 5.55 -18.87 1.25
CA GLY A 245 4.12 -18.84 1.41
C GLY A 245 3.60 -20.05 2.15
N LEU A 246 2.34 -19.95 2.52
CA LEU A 246 1.56 -21.09 2.96
C LEU A 246 0.94 -21.84 1.77
N ARG A 247 0.79 -23.17 1.88
CA ARG A 247 0.12 -23.95 0.83
C ARG A 247 -1.29 -23.43 0.55
N ALA A 248 -1.59 -23.15 -0.72
CA ALA A 248 -2.89 -22.61 -1.15
C ALA A 248 -4.08 -23.52 -0.76
N SER A 249 -3.84 -24.83 -0.57
CA SER A 249 -4.83 -25.79 -0.10
C SER A 249 -5.19 -25.65 1.38
N ILE A 250 -4.64 -24.69 2.13
CA ILE A 250 -4.95 -24.52 3.55
C ILE A 250 -6.44 -24.29 3.79
N VAL A 251 -7.18 -23.64 2.89
CA VAL A 251 -8.64 -23.51 3.03
C VAL A 251 -9.33 -24.88 2.99
N SER A 252 -8.83 -25.81 2.18
CA SER A 252 -9.32 -27.21 2.14
C SER A 252 -8.74 -28.10 3.24
N SER A 253 -7.62 -27.71 3.87
CA SER A 253 -6.95 -28.43 4.96
C SER A 253 -7.00 -27.68 6.29
N GLU A 254 -7.98 -26.78 6.47
CA GLU A 254 -8.13 -25.93 7.64
C GLU A 254 -8.21 -26.75 8.95
N PRO A 255 -8.90 -27.92 9.00
CA PRO A 255 -8.88 -28.79 10.17
C PRO A 255 -7.49 -29.36 10.50
N GLN A 256 -6.69 -29.70 9.48
CA GLN A 256 -5.33 -30.24 9.69
C GLN A 256 -4.40 -29.16 10.23
N PHE A 257 -4.50 -27.94 9.70
CA PHE A 257 -3.76 -26.79 10.21
C PHE A 257 -4.14 -26.48 11.66
N ALA A 258 -5.43 -26.52 12.00
CA ALA A 258 -5.91 -26.33 13.37
C ALA A 258 -5.37 -27.38 14.35
N ILE A 259 -5.29 -28.66 13.94
CA ILE A 259 -4.67 -29.73 14.74
C ILE A 259 -3.18 -29.45 14.98
N SER A 260 -2.43 -29.09 13.93
CA SER A 260 -1.02 -28.72 14.05
C SER A 260 -0.81 -27.50 14.96
N LEU A 261 -1.68 -26.49 14.84
CA LEU A 261 -1.66 -25.30 15.68
C LEU A 261 -1.91 -25.65 17.15
N ALA A 262 -2.89 -26.50 17.45
CA ALA A 262 -3.16 -26.96 18.81
C ALA A 262 -1.98 -27.76 19.38
N ALA A 263 -1.37 -28.63 18.57
CA ALA A 263 -0.20 -29.44 18.93
C ALA A 263 1.05 -28.59 19.21
N TRP A 264 1.21 -27.48 18.49
CA TRP A 264 2.26 -26.49 18.69
C TRP A 264 2.00 -25.63 19.93
N ASN A 265 0.78 -25.12 20.10
CA ASN A 265 0.40 -24.34 21.29
C ASN A 265 0.55 -25.15 22.58
N LYS A 266 0.18 -26.44 22.55
CA LYS A 266 0.43 -27.35 23.69
C LYS A 266 1.92 -27.43 24.03
N PHE A 267 2.79 -27.56 23.02
CA PHE A 267 4.23 -27.55 23.21
C PHE A 267 4.72 -26.21 23.78
N LEU A 268 4.21 -25.07 23.29
CA LEU A 268 4.59 -23.76 23.83
C LEU A 268 4.17 -23.54 25.29
N SER A 269 3.14 -24.23 25.77
CA SER A 269 2.66 -24.12 27.16
C SER A 269 3.51 -24.91 28.17
N GLU A 270 4.39 -25.80 27.72
CA GLU A 270 5.32 -26.54 28.58
C GLU A 270 6.55 -25.68 28.95
N PRO A 271 7.23 -25.98 30.09
CA PRO A 271 8.41 -25.22 30.52
C PRO A 271 9.59 -25.38 29.55
N PRO A 272 10.35 -24.32 29.22
CA PRO A 272 11.53 -24.42 28.36
C PRO A 272 12.65 -25.23 29.02
N LEU A 273 13.53 -25.80 28.20
CA LEU A 273 14.80 -26.35 28.65
C LEU A 273 15.74 -25.21 29.10
N GLU A 274 16.66 -25.54 30.01
CA GLU A 274 17.66 -24.58 30.50
C GLU A 274 18.70 -24.26 29.41
N ASP A 275 19.18 -25.29 28.71
CA ASP A 275 20.13 -25.15 27.60
C ASP A 275 19.44 -24.61 26.33
N GLU A 276 19.94 -23.48 25.83
CA GLU A 276 19.37 -22.77 24.69
C GLU A 276 19.50 -23.54 23.37
N SER A 277 20.59 -24.28 23.19
CA SER A 277 20.86 -25.05 21.97
C SER A 277 19.96 -26.28 21.88
N GLU A 278 19.78 -26.97 23.02
CA GLU A 278 18.83 -28.08 23.13
C GLU A 278 17.38 -27.60 22.98
N GLU A 279 17.02 -26.47 23.60
CA GLU A 279 15.69 -25.86 23.46
C GLU A 279 15.37 -25.54 21.99
N LEU A 280 16.29 -24.86 21.29
CA LEU A 280 16.11 -24.53 19.88
C LEU A 280 15.98 -25.78 19.00
N THR A 281 16.79 -26.81 19.28
CA THR A 281 16.76 -28.09 18.56
C THR A 281 15.42 -28.80 18.76
N LEU A 282 14.93 -28.85 20.00
CA LEU A 282 13.64 -29.46 20.33
C LEU A 282 12.50 -28.70 19.67
N ALA A 283 12.50 -27.37 19.76
CA ALA A 283 11.51 -26.51 19.14
C ALA A 283 11.49 -26.66 17.61
N CYS A 284 12.65 -26.67 16.95
CA CYS A 284 12.74 -26.88 15.50
C CYS A 284 12.16 -28.23 15.09
N ARG A 285 12.53 -29.31 15.79
CA ARG A 285 11.98 -30.65 15.53
C ARG A 285 10.46 -30.66 15.66
N ARG A 286 9.94 -30.07 16.73
CA ARG A 286 8.49 -30.02 16.99
C ARG A 286 7.76 -29.15 15.98
N PHE A 287 8.34 -28.02 15.59
CA PHE A 287 7.79 -27.11 14.58
C PHE A 287 7.73 -27.79 13.21
N SER A 288 8.79 -28.50 12.80
CA SER A 288 8.81 -29.27 11.56
C SER A 288 7.70 -30.33 11.53
N GLN A 289 7.49 -31.07 12.62
CA GLN A 289 6.39 -32.04 12.71
C GLN A 289 5.01 -31.40 12.52
N CYS A 290 4.83 -30.15 12.97
CA CYS A 290 3.56 -29.46 12.88
C CYS A 290 3.33 -28.80 11.52
N PHE A 291 4.38 -28.21 10.91
CA PHE A 291 4.20 -27.23 9.82
C PHE A 291 4.92 -27.52 8.50
N THR A 292 5.69 -28.61 8.39
CA THR A 292 6.42 -28.92 7.14
C THR A 292 5.48 -29.02 5.92
N ASP A 293 4.31 -29.64 6.09
CA ASP A 293 3.36 -29.83 5.00
C ASP A 293 2.65 -28.54 4.55
N PHE A 294 2.73 -27.46 5.33
CA PHE A 294 2.11 -26.18 5.01
C PHE A 294 3.09 -25.18 4.36
N ALA A 295 4.39 -25.45 4.39
CA ALA A 295 5.42 -24.56 3.85
C ALA A 295 5.52 -24.64 2.32
N ILE A 296 5.54 -23.50 1.65
CA ILE A 296 5.92 -23.35 0.24
C ILE A 296 7.12 -22.42 0.12
N SER A 297 8.01 -22.76 -0.81
CA SER A 297 8.92 -21.80 -1.43
C SER A 297 8.58 -21.70 -2.91
N CYS A 298 8.34 -20.48 -3.40
CA CYS A 298 8.13 -20.20 -4.81
C CYS A 298 9.47 -20.30 -5.55
N LYS A 299 9.47 -20.82 -6.77
CA LYS A 299 10.68 -20.78 -7.61
C LYS A 299 10.92 -19.32 -8.06
N PRO A 300 12.18 -18.90 -8.28
CA PRO A 300 12.50 -17.55 -8.76
C PRO A 300 11.80 -17.17 -10.08
N SER A 301 11.36 -18.14 -10.89
CA SER A 301 10.61 -17.91 -12.13
C SER A 301 9.13 -17.56 -11.93
N GLU A 302 8.61 -17.73 -10.71
CA GLU A 302 7.19 -17.52 -10.34
C GLU A 302 7.00 -16.31 -9.42
N SER A 303 8.08 -15.67 -8.95
CA SER A 303 7.98 -14.39 -8.21
C SER A 303 7.52 -13.28 -9.16
N LEU A 304 6.53 -12.49 -8.71
CA LEU A 304 5.96 -11.37 -9.48
C LEU A 304 6.98 -10.22 -9.56
N CYS A 305 7.88 -10.30 -10.54
CA CYS A 305 8.68 -9.17 -10.98
C CYS A 305 8.08 -8.62 -12.28
N PRO A 306 7.90 -7.30 -12.44
CA PRO A 306 7.48 -6.72 -13.72
C PRO A 306 8.54 -7.00 -14.78
N LYS A 307 8.20 -7.81 -15.79
CA LYS A 307 9.09 -8.24 -16.90
C LYS A 307 9.54 -7.13 -17.87
N GLN A 308 9.56 -5.87 -17.44
CA GLN A 308 9.73 -4.72 -18.34
C GLN A 308 10.88 -3.78 -17.96
N CYS A 309 11.71 -4.13 -16.96
CA CYS A 309 12.92 -3.37 -16.65
C CYS A 309 14.08 -4.30 -16.35
N THR A 310 15.11 -4.30 -17.21
CA THR A 310 16.30 -5.17 -17.11
C THR A 310 17.07 -4.99 -15.79
N ASP A 311 17.02 -3.78 -15.22
CA ASP A 311 17.65 -3.47 -13.94
C ASP A 311 16.86 -4.06 -12.76
N VAL A 312 15.53 -4.09 -12.86
CA VAL A 312 14.63 -4.64 -11.81
C VAL A 312 14.71 -6.17 -11.77
N GLU A 313 14.82 -6.83 -12.93
CA GLU A 313 15.02 -8.29 -12.98
C GLU A 313 16.33 -8.73 -12.32
N THR A 314 17.40 -7.97 -12.52
CA THR A 314 18.72 -8.25 -11.93
C THR A 314 18.71 -8.03 -10.42
N CYS A 315 18.20 -6.89 -9.95
CA CYS A 315 18.04 -6.60 -8.52
C CYS A 315 17.13 -7.63 -7.82
N THR A 316 16.07 -8.08 -8.48
CA THR A 316 15.16 -9.09 -7.93
C THR A 316 15.85 -10.44 -7.78
N LEU A 317 16.66 -10.85 -8.78
CA LEU A 317 17.41 -12.10 -8.70
C LEU A 317 18.49 -12.06 -7.60
N GLU A 318 19.13 -10.92 -7.40
CA GLU A 318 20.08 -10.69 -6.31
C GLU A 318 19.40 -10.73 -4.94
N ALA A 319 18.26 -10.05 -4.78
CA ALA A 319 17.48 -10.07 -3.54
C ALA A 319 17.00 -11.50 -3.20
N VAL A 320 16.48 -12.24 -4.19
CA VAL A 320 16.10 -13.65 -4.04
C VAL A 320 17.27 -14.52 -3.54
N LYS A 321 18.47 -14.31 -4.10
CA LYS A 321 19.68 -15.01 -3.66
C LYS A 321 20.08 -14.60 -2.24
N SER A 322 20.01 -13.31 -1.90
CA SER A 322 20.33 -12.79 -0.57
C SER A 322 19.43 -13.44 0.49
N ILE A 323 18.11 -13.36 0.29
CA ILE A 323 17.11 -13.92 1.22
C ILE A 323 17.33 -15.40 1.47
N THR A 324 17.52 -16.16 0.38
CA THR A 324 17.76 -17.60 0.48
C THR A 324 19.06 -17.92 1.21
N THR A 325 20.11 -17.11 1.00
CA THR A 325 21.42 -17.28 1.63
C THR A 325 21.38 -16.94 3.11
N GLU A 326 20.77 -15.81 3.46
CA GLU A 326 20.58 -15.36 4.84
C GLU A 326 19.78 -16.39 5.64
N LEU A 327 18.63 -16.84 5.12
CA LEU A 327 17.84 -17.87 5.79
C LEU A 327 18.60 -19.18 5.95
N ARG A 328 19.33 -19.66 4.94
CA ARG A 328 20.13 -20.90 5.05
C ARG A 328 21.29 -20.78 6.04
N ALA A 329 21.80 -19.57 6.27
CA ALA A 329 22.88 -19.34 7.23
C ALA A 329 22.41 -19.49 8.69
N THR A 330 21.10 -19.38 8.93
CA THR A 330 20.51 -19.44 10.27
C THR A 330 20.64 -20.80 10.94
N THR A 331 20.72 -20.83 12.28
CA THR A 331 20.72 -22.09 13.05
C THR A 331 19.40 -22.85 12.86
N PRO A 332 18.21 -22.21 12.95
CA PRO A 332 16.94 -22.86 12.62
C PRO A 332 16.92 -23.53 11.25
N ALA A 333 17.41 -22.90 10.18
CA ALA A 333 17.40 -23.53 8.86
C ALA A 333 18.30 -24.77 8.77
N LYS A 334 19.45 -24.77 9.46
CA LYS A 334 20.32 -25.94 9.55
C LYS A 334 19.67 -27.09 10.32
N LEU A 335 18.93 -26.78 11.40
CA LEU A 335 18.22 -27.77 12.21
C LEU A 335 16.98 -28.33 11.51
N LEU A 336 16.25 -27.48 10.79
CA LEU A 336 15.02 -27.85 10.06
C LEU A 336 15.30 -28.51 8.71
N LEU A 337 16.53 -28.36 8.18
CA LEU A 337 16.93 -28.80 6.83
C LEU A 337 16.02 -28.25 5.71
N SER A 338 15.34 -27.14 5.97
CA SER A 338 14.39 -26.52 5.04
C SER A 338 14.28 -25.02 5.28
N SER A 339 14.62 -24.24 4.26
CA SER A 339 14.52 -22.77 4.31
C SER A 339 13.07 -22.28 4.35
N SER A 340 12.11 -23.01 3.75
CA SER A 340 10.70 -22.64 3.80
C SER A 340 10.08 -22.87 5.18
N VAL A 341 10.45 -23.95 5.86
CA VAL A 341 10.01 -24.24 7.23
C VAL A 341 10.69 -23.29 8.22
N ALA A 342 11.96 -22.95 8.00
CA ALA A 342 12.65 -21.93 8.78
C ALA A 342 12.00 -20.55 8.60
N ALA A 343 11.66 -20.16 7.37
CA ALA A 343 10.92 -18.93 7.12
C ALA A 343 9.57 -18.91 7.86
N LEU A 344 8.82 -20.02 7.86
CA LEU A 344 7.59 -20.14 8.65
C LEU A 344 7.83 -19.97 10.16
N LEU A 345 8.93 -20.50 10.70
CA LEU A 345 9.27 -20.38 12.11
C LEU A 345 9.60 -18.93 12.48
N PHE A 346 10.44 -18.26 11.69
CA PHE A 346 10.75 -16.83 11.86
C PHE A 346 9.49 -15.95 11.72
N ALA A 347 8.56 -16.36 10.85
CA ALA A 347 7.30 -15.68 10.63
C ALA A 347 6.22 -16.01 11.67
N PHE A 348 6.40 -16.98 12.57
CA PHE A 348 5.32 -17.47 13.41
C PHE A 348 4.85 -16.41 14.43
N PRO A 349 3.54 -16.13 14.55
CA PRO A 349 3.03 -15.11 15.45
C PRO A 349 2.84 -15.64 16.88
N PHE A 350 3.95 -15.72 17.64
CA PHE A 350 3.97 -16.18 19.04
C PHE A 350 3.11 -15.35 20.01
N ASP A 351 2.64 -14.17 19.59
CA ASP A 351 1.90 -13.18 20.36
C ASP A 351 0.40 -13.10 20.02
N ALA A 352 -0.10 -13.99 19.16
CA ALA A 352 -1.46 -13.89 18.59
C ALA A 352 -2.61 -14.10 19.60
N ASP A 353 -2.33 -14.63 20.79
CA ASP A 353 -3.28 -14.79 21.89
C ASP A 353 -2.62 -14.37 23.21
N THR A 354 -3.28 -13.48 23.94
CA THR A 354 -2.74 -12.75 25.09
C THR A 354 -2.40 -13.67 26.26
N THR A 355 -1.21 -14.26 26.23
CA THR A 355 -0.20 -14.39 27.32
C THR A 355 1.01 -15.10 26.69
N ILE A 356 2.15 -14.42 26.54
CA ILE A 356 3.37 -15.06 26.00
C ILE A 356 3.88 -16.06 27.05
N THR A 357 3.98 -17.34 26.68
CA THR A 357 4.49 -18.39 27.58
C THR A 357 6.00 -18.23 27.79
N PRO A 358 6.58 -18.77 28.89
CA PRO A 358 8.03 -18.73 29.10
C PRO A 358 8.81 -19.33 27.93
N ARG A 359 8.34 -20.46 27.37
CA ARG A 359 8.94 -21.09 26.20
C ARG A 359 8.81 -20.22 24.95
N ALA A 360 7.65 -19.63 24.69
CA ALA A 360 7.48 -18.70 23.56
C ALA A 360 8.41 -17.48 23.67
N SER A 361 8.53 -16.89 24.86
CA SER A 361 9.45 -15.76 25.13
C SER A 361 10.91 -16.13 24.86
N ARG A 362 11.31 -17.33 25.30
CA ARG A 362 12.66 -17.88 25.03
C ARG A 362 12.91 -18.05 23.53
N LEU A 363 11.97 -18.64 22.79
CA LEU A 363 12.09 -18.84 21.35
C LEU A 363 12.12 -17.51 20.58
N ILE A 364 11.29 -16.53 20.95
CA ILE A 364 11.35 -15.18 20.39
C ILE A 364 12.76 -14.61 20.56
N SER A 365 13.32 -14.71 21.77
CA SER A 365 14.65 -14.17 22.07
C SER A 365 15.75 -14.83 21.24
N LEU A 366 15.69 -16.16 21.05
CA LEU A 366 16.64 -16.91 20.23
C LEU A 366 16.53 -16.55 18.74
N LEU A 367 15.30 -16.41 18.22
CA LEU A 367 15.07 -16.05 16.83
C LEU A 367 15.44 -14.58 16.55
N ASP A 368 15.20 -13.67 17.50
CA ASP A 368 15.50 -12.25 17.35
C ASP A 368 17.00 -11.96 17.22
N VAL A 369 17.86 -12.79 17.84
CA VAL A 369 19.32 -12.68 17.67
C VAL A 369 19.70 -12.86 16.20
N GLU A 370 19.13 -13.86 15.54
CA GLU A 370 19.43 -14.14 14.13
C GLU A 370 18.69 -13.17 13.20
N ARG A 371 17.46 -12.78 13.54
CA ARG A 371 16.64 -11.83 12.78
C ARG A 371 17.33 -10.46 12.62
N LYS A 372 18.12 -10.02 13.60
CA LYS A 372 18.91 -8.78 13.52
C LYS A 372 19.94 -8.77 12.38
N SER A 373 20.34 -9.94 11.87
CA SER A 373 21.29 -10.07 10.75
C SER A 373 20.62 -10.02 9.38
N PHE A 374 19.28 -10.07 9.32
CA PHE A 374 18.54 -10.09 8.07
C PHE A 374 18.56 -8.73 7.38
N SER A 375 18.70 -8.78 6.05
CA SER A 375 18.47 -7.63 5.20
C SER A 375 17.00 -7.20 5.23
N ILE A 376 16.73 -5.98 4.78
CA ILE A 376 15.37 -5.45 4.69
C ILE A 376 14.47 -6.33 3.81
N ASP A 377 15.02 -6.93 2.75
CA ASP A 377 14.28 -7.81 1.84
C ASP A 377 13.87 -9.11 2.53
N THR A 378 14.78 -9.72 3.32
CA THR A 378 14.47 -10.90 4.12
C THR A 378 13.42 -10.58 5.19
N LEU A 379 13.55 -9.43 5.87
CA LEU A 379 12.56 -9.00 6.86
C LEU A 379 11.17 -8.78 6.23
N ASN A 380 11.10 -8.18 5.04
CA ASN A 380 9.85 -7.99 4.31
C ASN A 380 9.19 -9.32 3.95
N GLU A 381 9.95 -10.32 3.52
CA GLU A 381 9.43 -11.66 3.23
C GLU A 381 8.90 -12.37 4.47
N ILE A 382 9.63 -12.30 5.58
CA ILE A 382 9.22 -12.90 6.85
C ILE A 382 7.96 -12.22 7.38
N ASP A 383 7.88 -10.89 7.33
CA ASP A 383 6.72 -10.13 7.79
C ASP A 383 5.48 -10.38 6.92
N LEU A 384 5.67 -10.57 5.62
CA LEU A 384 4.59 -11.00 4.74
C LEU A 384 4.08 -12.40 5.13
N LEU A 385 4.98 -13.36 5.28
CA LEU A 385 4.61 -14.72 5.64
C LEU A 385 3.91 -14.76 7.01
N ARG A 386 4.35 -13.94 7.96
CA ARG A 386 3.73 -13.79 9.29
C ARG A 386 2.27 -13.39 9.18
N GLN A 387 1.94 -12.49 8.25
CA GLN A 387 0.55 -12.07 8.04
C GLN A 387 -0.30 -13.19 7.48
N GLN A 388 0.22 -13.96 6.50
CA GLN A 388 -0.49 -15.12 5.97
C GLN A 388 -0.81 -16.11 7.09
N ILE A 389 0.16 -16.41 7.96
CA ILE A 389 -0.02 -17.29 9.12
C ILE A 389 -1.06 -16.71 10.09
N ALA A 390 -0.94 -15.43 10.47
CA ALA A 390 -1.85 -14.79 11.40
C ALA A 390 -3.30 -14.76 10.89
N THR A 391 -3.49 -14.52 9.58
CA THR A 391 -4.81 -14.60 8.94
C THR A 391 -5.40 -15.99 9.07
N VAL A 392 -4.65 -17.04 8.69
CA VAL A 392 -5.14 -18.43 8.78
C VAL A 392 -5.44 -18.82 10.22
N ILE A 393 -4.58 -18.47 11.17
CA ILE A 393 -4.83 -18.71 12.61
C ILE A 393 -6.15 -18.07 13.04
N CYS A 394 -6.46 -16.86 12.56
CA CYS A 394 -7.71 -16.18 12.87
C CYS A 394 -8.93 -16.92 12.30
N THR A 395 -8.86 -17.48 11.09
CA THR A 395 -9.98 -18.24 10.49
C THR A 395 -10.15 -19.61 11.14
N CYS A 396 -9.06 -20.26 11.56
CA CYS A 396 -9.11 -21.54 12.29
C CYS A 396 -9.76 -21.42 13.69
N LYS A 397 -9.92 -20.20 14.23
CA LYS A 397 -10.74 -19.93 15.42
C LYS A 397 -12.22 -19.99 15.04
N LEU A 398 -12.74 -21.19 14.79
CA LEU A 398 -14.19 -21.42 14.69
C LEU A 398 -14.88 -20.91 15.97
N PRO A 399 -16.10 -20.34 15.88
CA PRO A 399 -16.84 -19.87 17.04
C PRO A 399 -17.11 -21.06 17.95
N LEU A 400 -16.85 -20.90 19.24
CA LEU A 400 -17.35 -21.80 20.28
C LEU A 400 -18.90 -21.78 20.21
N LYS A 401 -19.48 -22.60 19.34
CA LYS A 401 -20.87 -23.04 19.49
C LYS A 401 -20.84 -24.06 20.62
N PHE A 402 -21.18 -23.59 21.82
CA PHE A 402 -21.66 -24.47 22.85
C PHE A 402 -23.13 -24.76 22.52
N ASP A 403 -23.43 -26.03 22.22
CA ASP A 403 -24.79 -26.57 22.30
C ASP A 403 -25.27 -26.59 23.76
#